data_AF-A0A0S8FSH3-F1
#
_entry.id   AF-A0A0S8FSH3-F1
#
_cell.length_a   1.000
_cell.length_b   1.000
_cell.length_c   1.000
_cell.angle_alpha   90.00
_cell.angle_beta   90.00
_cell.angle_gamma   90.00
#
_symmetry.space_group_name_H-M   'P 1'
#
loop_
_entity.id
_entity.type
_entity.pdbx_description
1 polymer ?
#
loop_
_entity_poly.entity_id
_entity_poly.type
_entity_poly.pdbx_seq_one_letter_code
_entity_poly.pdbx_strand_id
1 'polypeptide(L)'
;MSNNMQDIKHEKIEDMLVAYIAARGTFEDSPPKWMSRFNVLRESCEGLICGSAMALYDYGVYTKGVHVDLCYPVTERVESDDIKSKIIEGVEVLSLTHYGLYEKMGETYKKLYSFMREHEVVPTAYGREVYLEYHADEPERNATELQAVLHKWETRFARHVERVLGLKAREAVMKDSDLLYTIESTAHDKAKWLKAAMETLDGLTDEEQKFEILSCCAHEFSDRRTAKLRAVYKEAGNIEAVIKFMHEDPDWYDWKRAYRRRSATAELVGTDSTGKVYWVNQ
;
A
#
# COMPACT_ATOMS: atom_id res chain seq x y z
N MET A 1 -20.59 12.61 -16.17
CA MET A 1 -19.62 12.79 -15.06
C MET A 1 -18.30 12.18 -15.48
N SER A 2 -17.60 12.84 -16.41
CA SER A 2 -16.43 12.31 -17.09
C SER A 2 -15.37 13.42 -17.14
N ASN A 3 -14.48 13.49 -16.15
CA ASN A 3 -13.17 14.14 -16.29
C ASN A 3 -12.16 13.98 -15.13
N ASN A 4 -12.43 13.24 -14.05
CA ASN A 4 -11.49 13.18 -12.90
C ASN A 4 -10.43 12.06 -12.96
N MET A 5 -10.32 11.33 -14.08
CA MET A 5 -9.35 10.23 -14.24
C MET A 5 -7.96 10.70 -14.74
N GLN A 6 -7.84 11.95 -15.23
CA GLN A 6 -6.60 12.40 -15.88
C GLN A 6 -5.42 12.64 -14.90
N ASP A 7 -5.66 12.66 -13.59
CA ASP A 7 -4.64 13.05 -12.61
C ASP A 7 -3.98 11.87 -11.88
N ILE A 8 -4.56 10.66 -11.95
CA ILE A 8 -3.96 9.46 -11.33
C ILE A 8 -2.94 8.89 -12.30
N LYS A 9 -1.69 8.71 -11.83
CA LYS A 9 -0.60 8.17 -12.64
C LYS A 9 -0.26 6.76 -12.18
N HIS A 10 0.14 5.91 -13.12
CA HIS A 10 0.83 4.66 -12.84
C HIS A 10 2.32 4.85 -13.09
N GLU A 11 3.12 4.66 -12.04
CA GLU A 11 4.55 4.93 -12.08
C GLU A 11 5.34 3.76 -11.53
N LYS A 12 6.49 3.50 -12.16
CA LYS A 12 7.51 2.61 -11.63
C LYS A 12 8.57 3.47 -10.95
N ILE A 13 8.71 3.28 -9.65
CA ILE A 13 9.73 3.91 -8.83
C ILE A 13 10.89 2.93 -8.72
N GLU A 14 12.10 3.37 -9.02
CA GLU A 14 13.30 2.55 -8.91
C GLU A 14 13.78 2.44 -7.45
N ASP A 15 14.69 1.49 -7.21
CA ASP A 15 15.39 1.36 -5.94
C ASP A 15 16.02 2.71 -5.56
N MET A 16 15.94 3.08 -4.28
CA MET A 16 16.62 4.29 -3.80
C MET A 16 17.21 4.10 -2.41
N LEU A 17 18.37 4.72 -2.20
CA LEU A 17 18.97 4.84 -0.88
C LEU A 17 18.30 5.97 -0.12
N VAL A 18 17.83 5.68 1.09
CA VAL A 18 17.22 6.67 1.97
C VAL A 18 17.94 6.71 3.32
N ALA A 19 18.06 7.91 3.88
CA ALA A 19 18.33 8.11 5.30
C ALA A 19 16.99 8.33 6.01
N TYR A 20 16.76 7.64 7.13
CA TYR A 20 15.46 7.63 7.79
C TYR A 20 15.55 7.66 9.31
N ILE A 21 14.49 8.20 9.93
CA ILE A 21 14.17 8.06 11.35
C ILE A 21 12.87 7.27 11.44
N ALA A 22 12.90 6.15 12.17
CA ALA A 22 11.70 5.37 12.46
C ALA A 22 10.88 6.06 13.56
N ALA A 23 9.56 6.14 13.36
CA ALA A 23 8.64 6.67 14.33
C ALA A 23 7.36 5.81 14.40
N ARG A 24 6.64 5.99 15.50
CA ARG A 24 5.28 5.47 15.67
C ARG A 24 4.32 6.64 15.72
N GLY A 25 3.30 6.59 14.87
CA GLY A 25 2.27 7.60 14.79
C GLY A 25 0.85 7.05 14.92
N THR A 26 -0.12 7.93 14.69
CA THR A 26 -1.53 7.64 14.46
C THR A 26 -1.93 8.14 13.07
N PHE A 27 -3.14 7.80 12.62
CA PHE A 27 -3.62 8.21 11.28
C PHE A 27 -3.92 9.70 11.18
N GLU A 28 -4.10 10.35 12.32
CA GLU A 28 -4.36 11.78 12.46
C GLU A 28 -3.06 12.60 12.50
N ASP A 29 -1.91 11.94 12.57
CA ASP A 29 -0.64 12.62 12.58
C ASP A 29 -0.34 13.25 11.22
N SER A 30 0.10 14.51 11.26
CA SER A 30 0.35 15.34 10.08
C SER A 30 1.82 15.81 10.01
N PRO A 31 2.29 16.30 8.85
CA PRO A 31 3.66 16.80 8.67
C PRO A 31 4.14 17.78 9.74
N PRO A 32 3.32 18.72 10.28
CA PRO A 32 3.70 19.53 11.43
C PRO A 32 4.21 18.72 12.63
N LYS A 33 3.63 17.55 12.92
CA LYS A 33 4.09 16.66 13.99
C LYS A 33 5.45 16.04 13.70
N TRP A 34 5.74 15.79 12.42
CA TRP A 34 6.97 15.16 11.95
C TRP A 34 8.09 16.16 11.68
N MET A 35 7.78 17.46 11.64
CA MET A 35 8.69 18.51 11.19
C MET A 35 10.00 18.57 11.97
N SER A 36 9.97 18.38 13.29
CA SER A 36 11.20 18.34 14.10
C SER A 36 12.13 17.20 13.69
N ARG A 37 11.59 16.04 13.33
CA ARG A 37 12.36 14.89 12.85
C ARG A 37 12.88 15.10 11.43
N PHE A 38 12.06 15.70 10.55
CA PHE A 38 12.52 16.08 9.21
C PHE A 38 13.66 17.11 9.28
N ASN A 39 13.61 18.06 10.20
CA ASN A 39 14.72 19.01 10.40
C ASN A 39 16.00 18.32 10.86
N VAL A 40 15.92 17.40 11.84
CA VAL A 40 17.07 16.61 12.28
C VAL A 40 17.68 15.79 11.14
N LEU A 41 16.84 15.12 10.34
CA LEU A 41 17.28 14.40 9.14
C LEU A 41 17.93 15.33 8.12
N ARG A 42 17.31 16.48 7.85
CA ARG A 42 17.79 17.45 6.87
C ARG A 42 19.16 17.99 7.23
N GLU A 43 19.36 18.37 8.50
CA GLU A 43 20.65 18.83 9.02
C GLU A 43 21.71 17.73 8.97
N SER A 44 21.36 16.50 9.34
CA SER A 44 22.31 15.38 9.36
C SER A 44 22.67 14.86 7.96
N CYS A 45 21.84 15.11 6.95
CA CYS A 45 22.04 14.69 5.57
C CYS A 45 22.43 15.88 4.66
N GLU A 46 22.88 17.01 5.23
CA GLU A 46 23.22 18.20 4.47
C GLU A 46 24.21 17.86 3.34
N GLY A 47 23.91 18.32 2.12
CA GLY A 47 24.69 18.04 0.92
C GLY A 47 24.55 16.64 0.32
N LEU A 48 23.90 15.70 1.01
CA LEU A 48 23.68 14.33 0.52
C LEU A 48 22.26 14.10 -0.01
N ILE A 49 21.31 14.97 0.34
CA ILE A 49 19.90 14.85 -0.07
C ILE A 49 19.79 15.04 -1.59
N CYS A 50 19.16 14.08 -2.26
CA CYS A 50 18.97 14.08 -3.71
C CYS A 50 17.50 13.99 -4.15
N GLY A 51 16.55 14.14 -3.23
CA GLY A 51 15.12 14.12 -3.53
C GLY A 51 14.24 14.69 -2.42
N SER A 52 12.94 14.73 -2.66
CA SER A 52 11.95 15.25 -1.72
C SER A 52 11.85 14.41 -0.44
N ALA A 53 11.51 15.06 0.67
CA ALA A 53 11.17 14.39 1.92
C ALA A 53 9.99 13.44 1.70
N MET A 54 9.97 12.31 2.39
CA MET A 54 8.86 11.37 2.31
C MET A 54 8.57 10.69 3.64
N ALA A 55 7.32 10.28 3.81
CA ALA A 55 6.87 9.42 4.89
C ALA A 55 6.46 8.06 4.31
N LEU A 56 7.10 7.00 4.78
CA LEU A 56 6.80 5.63 4.40
C LEU A 56 5.97 4.97 5.50
N TYR A 57 4.70 4.72 5.22
CA TYR A 57 3.76 4.12 6.15
C TYR A 57 3.75 2.60 5.99
N ASP A 58 3.87 1.89 7.11
CA ASP A 58 3.71 0.45 7.21
C ASP A 58 2.48 0.16 8.09
N TYR A 59 1.37 -0.13 7.41
CA TYR A 59 0.07 -0.33 8.03
C TYR A 59 -0.05 -1.76 8.60
N GLY A 60 -0.68 -1.88 9.77
CA GLY A 60 -0.91 -3.17 10.42
C GLY A 60 0.27 -3.69 11.25
N VAL A 61 1.37 -2.94 11.38
CA VAL A 61 2.44 -3.30 12.33
C VAL A 61 1.92 -3.31 13.76
N TYR A 62 1.06 -2.36 14.11
CA TYR A 62 0.51 -2.20 15.46
C TYR A 62 -1.01 -2.33 15.42
N THR A 63 -1.60 -2.88 16.49
CA THR A 63 -3.06 -2.91 16.69
C THR A 63 -3.66 -1.52 16.87
N LYS A 64 -2.84 -0.54 17.28
CA LYS A 64 -3.19 0.88 17.39
C LYS A 64 -2.02 1.73 16.89
N GLY A 65 -2.30 2.59 15.91
CA GLY A 65 -1.34 3.47 15.28
C GLY A 65 -0.65 2.85 14.07
N VAL A 66 0.32 3.58 13.54
CA VAL A 66 1.04 3.23 12.31
C VAL A 66 2.54 3.33 12.55
N HIS A 67 3.31 2.48 11.88
CA HIS A 67 4.75 2.64 11.80
C HIS A 67 5.07 3.55 10.62
N VAL A 68 5.90 4.57 10.84
CA VAL A 68 6.30 5.50 9.79
C VAL A 68 7.82 5.64 9.79
N ASP A 69 8.44 5.41 8.63
CA ASP A 69 9.82 5.82 8.40
C ASP A 69 9.78 7.18 7.72
N LEU A 70 10.26 8.21 8.42
CA LEU A 70 10.43 9.56 7.86
C LEU A 70 11.79 9.60 7.20
N CYS A 71 11.88 10.00 5.93
CA CYS A 71 13.14 9.89 5.21
C CYS A 71 13.38 10.97 4.15
N TYR A 72 14.66 11.06 3.77
CA TYR A 72 15.12 11.73 2.56
C TYR A 72 15.86 10.71 1.68
N PRO A 73 15.67 10.76 0.35
CA PRO A 73 16.58 10.15 -0.60
C PRO A 73 17.97 10.78 -0.47
N VAL A 74 19.00 9.95 -0.40
CA VAL A 74 20.39 10.38 -0.22
C VAL A 74 21.34 9.66 -1.18
N THR A 75 22.44 10.31 -1.56
CA THR A 75 23.46 9.72 -2.43
C THR A 75 24.37 8.73 -1.72
N GLU A 76 24.51 8.84 -0.39
CA GLU A 76 25.42 8.04 0.42
C GLU A 76 24.75 7.60 1.73
N ARG A 77 25.28 6.54 2.36
CA ARG A 77 24.75 6.05 3.64
C ARG A 77 25.05 7.05 4.76
N VAL A 78 24.05 7.32 5.58
CA VAL A 78 24.14 8.14 6.78
C VAL A 78 23.78 7.28 7.98
N GLU A 79 24.70 7.18 8.93
CA GLU A 79 24.50 6.43 10.17
C GLU A 79 24.85 7.35 11.34
N SER A 80 23.87 7.67 12.17
CA SER A 80 24.04 8.33 13.45
C SER A 80 23.18 7.63 14.51
N ASP A 81 22.96 8.26 15.67
CA ASP A 81 22.19 7.66 16.76
C ASP A 81 20.82 7.16 16.28
N ASP A 82 19.93 8.09 15.92
CA ASP A 82 18.55 7.81 15.51
C ASP A 82 18.37 7.70 13.98
N ILE A 83 19.40 8.07 13.20
CA ILE A 83 19.35 8.06 11.73
C ILE A 83 20.05 6.81 11.22
N LYS A 84 19.36 6.08 10.34
CA LYS A 84 19.87 4.90 9.64
C LYS A 84 19.71 5.06 8.15
N SER A 85 20.47 4.29 7.37
CA SER A 85 20.27 4.18 5.93
C SER A 85 19.84 2.79 5.48
N LYS A 86 18.90 2.76 4.53
CA LYS A 86 18.48 1.53 3.86
C LYS A 86 18.20 1.78 2.39
N ILE A 87 18.33 0.75 1.57
CA ILE A 87 17.76 0.75 0.22
C ILE A 87 16.29 0.40 0.39
N ILE A 88 15.41 1.23 -0.15
CA ILE A 88 14.02 0.84 -0.38
C ILE A 88 13.92 0.29 -1.79
N GLU A 89 13.33 -0.89 -1.91
CA GLU A 89 13.12 -1.54 -3.20
C GLU A 89 12.17 -0.70 -4.06
N GLY A 90 12.43 -0.76 -5.36
CA GLY A 90 11.61 -0.18 -6.39
C GLY A 90 10.24 -0.83 -6.41
N VAL A 91 9.22 -0.02 -6.65
CA VAL A 91 7.81 -0.42 -6.57
C VAL A 91 7.07 0.14 -7.77
N GLU A 92 5.91 -0.45 -8.08
CA GLU A 92 4.92 0.29 -8.86
C GLU A 92 3.90 0.90 -7.94
N VAL A 93 3.46 2.10 -8.29
CA VAL A 93 2.51 2.88 -7.52
C VAL A 93 1.42 3.40 -8.44
N LEU A 94 0.23 3.54 -7.87
CA LEU A 94 -0.71 4.55 -8.34
C LEU A 94 -0.48 5.82 -7.51
N SER A 95 -0.23 6.94 -8.17
CA SER A 95 0.04 8.21 -7.52
C SER A 95 -1.02 9.26 -7.85
N LEU A 96 -1.24 10.17 -6.89
CA LEU A 96 -2.09 11.35 -7.08
C LEU A 96 -1.55 12.50 -6.22
N THR A 97 -1.33 13.65 -6.83
CA THR A 97 -0.87 14.85 -6.12
C THR A 97 -2.04 15.55 -5.42
N HIS A 98 -1.89 15.76 -4.12
CA HIS A 98 -2.71 16.66 -3.33
C HIS A 98 -2.08 18.05 -3.30
N TYR A 99 -2.90 19.09 -3.52
CA TYR A 99 -2.51 20.48 -3.34
C TYR A 99 -3.30 21.10 -2.19
N GLY A 100 -2.58 21.78 -1.31
CA GLY A 100 -3.14 22.56 -0.21
C GLY A 100 -3.05 21.90 1.17
N LEU A 101 -4.06 22.20 2.00
CA LEU A 101 -4.09 21.85 3.41
C LEU A 101 -4.07 20.34 3.66
N TYR A 102 -3.17 19.89 4.55
CA TYR A 102 -3.02 18.45 4.86
C TYR A 102 -4.32 17.81 5.36
N GLU A 103 -5.14 18.56 6.11
CA GLU A 103 -6.44 18.14 6.61
C GLU A 103 -7.41 17.71 5.50
N LYS A 104 -7.16 18.16 4.26
CA LYS A 104 -7.92 17.81 3.06
C LYS A 104 -7.35 16.62 2.28
N MET A 105 -6.21 16.05 2.67
CA MET A 105 -5.64 14.89 1.99
C MET A 105 -6.55 13.66 2.02
N GLY A 106 -7.42 13.52 3.03
CA GLY A 106 -8.40 12.45 3.09
C GLY A 106 -9.29 12.38 1.84
N GLU A 107 -9.60 13.54 1.23
CA GLU A 107 -10.37 13.62 -0.01
C GLU A 107 -9.56 13.08 -1.21
N THR A 108 -8.26 13.36 -1.27
CA THR A 108 -7.34 12.84 -2.31
C THR A 108 -7.13 11.35 -2.15
N TYR A 109 -6.89 10.85 -0.93
CA TYR A 109 -6.83 9.42 -0.65
C TYR A 109 -8.13 8.73 -1.08
N LYS A 110 -9.29 9.29 -0.75
CA LYS A 110 -10.58 8.74 -1.15
C LYS A 110 -10.71 8.64 -2.67
N LYS A 111 -10.26 9.64 -3.43
CA LYS A 111 -10.23 9.58 -4.91
C LYS A 111 -9.34 8.45 -5.40
N LEU A 112 -8.10 8.39 -4.93
CA LEU A 112 -7.12 7.36 -5.31
C LEU A 112 -7.65 5.94 -5.04
N TYR A 113 -8.11 5.67 -3.81
CA TYR A 113 -8.61 4.34 -3.45
C TYR A 113 -9.98 4.00 -4.06
N SER A 114 -10.78 5.00 -4.45
CA SER A 114 -12.02 4.74 -5.21
C SER A 114 -11.69 4.25 -6.61
N PHE A 115 -10.70 4.87 -7.28
CA PHE A 115 -10.20 4.39 -8.56
C PHE A 115 -9.67 2.96 -8.45
N MET A 116 -8.83 2.67 -7.46
CA MET A 116 -8.31 1.32 -7.26
C MET A 116 -9.44 0.28 -7.09
N ARG A 117 -10.50 0.63 -6.36
CA ARG A 117 -11.65 -0.25 -6.18
C ARG A 117 -12.43 -0.47 -7.47
N GLU A 118 -12.70 0.59 -8.23
CA GLU A 118 -13.42 0.51 -9.51
C GLU A 118 -12.68 -0.36 -10.53
N HIS A 119 -11.35 -0.30 -10.51
CA HIS A 119 -10.48 -1.04 -11.39
C HIS A 119 -9.98 -2.37 -10.80
N GLU A 120 -10.46 -2.81 -9.62
CA GLU A 120 -10.00 -4.04 -8.95
C GLU A 120 -8.46 -4.13 -8.81
N VAL A 121 -7.82 -2.99 -8.52
CA VAL A 121 -6.38 -2.88 -8.24
C VAL A 121 -6.16 -3.01 -6.74
N VAL A 122 -5.29 -3.94 -6.35
CA VAL A 122 -5.02 -4.25 -4.94
C VAL A 122 -3.73 -3.55 -4.47
N PRO A 123 -3.80 -2.64 -3.48
CA PRO A 123 -2.62 -2.08 -2.84
C PRO A 123 -2.01 -3.07 -1.84
N THR A 124 -0.73 -2.87 -1.54
CA THR A 124 -0.07 -3.47 -0.37
C THR A 124 -0.47 -2.74 0.92
N ALA A 125 0.06 -3.20 2.05
CA ALA A 125 -0.02 -2.51 3.33
C ALA A 125 0.96 -1.31 3.45
N TYR A 126 1.73 -1.01 2.40
CA TYR A 126 2.64 0.13 2.39
C TYR A 126 2.03 1.33 1.66
N GLY A 127 2.17 2.50 2.25
CA GLY A 127 1.84 3.78 1.62
C GLY A 127 3.04 4.71 1.62
N ARG A 128 3.11 5.62 0.65
CA ARG A 128 4.12 6.69 0.65
C ARG A 128 3.47 8.04 0.46
N GLU A 129 3.93 9.02 1.22
CA GLU A 129 3.65 10.43 0.98
C GLU A 129 4.96 11.11 0.65
N VAL A 130 5.03 11.73 -0.53
CA VAL A 130 6.21 12.49 -0.97
C VAL A 130 5.86 13.98 -0.91
N TYR A 131 6.55 14.71 -0.04
CA TYR A 131 6.31 16.13 0.19
C TYR A 131 7.09 16.94 -0.86
N LEU A 132 6.43 17.19 -2.00
CA LEU A 132 7.02 17.89 -3.15
C LEU A 132 7.31 19.36 -2.81
N GLU A 133 6.35 20.02 -2.16
CA GLU A 133 6.45 21.41 -1.69
C GLU A 133 5.89 21.53 -0.28
N TYR A 134 6.61 22.24 0.60
CA TYR A 134 6.19 22.50 1.98
C TYR A 134 6.41 23.97 2.36
N HIS A 135 5.32 24.64 2.70
CA HIS A 135 5.19 26.03 3.08
C HIS A 135 4.46 26.10 4.42
N ALA A 136 5.19 26.32 5.51
CA ALA A 136 4.62 26.40 6.85
C ALA A 136 3.64 27.58 7.00
N ASP A 137 3.96 28.71 6.38
CA ASP A 137 3.18 29.96 6.49
C ASP A 137 2.07 30.09 5.44
N GLU A 138 2.12 29.29 4.36
CA GLU A 138 1.16 29.29 3.25
C GLU A 138 0.79 27.84 2.87
N PRO A 139 0.19 27.05 3.79
CA PRO A 139 -0.01 25.62 3.60
C PRO A 139 -0.91 25.25 2.41
N GLU A 140 -1.69 26.19 1.89
CA GLU A 140 -2.49 26.11 0.66
C GLU A 140 -1.63 25.92 -0.60
N ARG A 141 -0.34 26.23 -0.52
CA ARG A 141 0.65 26.03 -1.58
C ARG A 141 1.39 24.70 -1.45
N ASN A 142 1.16 23.92 -0.40
CA ASN A 142 1.79 22.62 -0.25
C ASN A 142 1.38 21.69 -1.39
N ALA A 143 2.32 20.85 -1.80
CA ALA A 143 2.08 19.79 -2.75
C ALA A 143 2.61 18.47 -2.16
N THR A 144 1.74 17.49 -2.02
CA THR A 144 2.09 16.15 -1.52
C THR A 144 1.62 15.11 -2.50
N GLU A 145 2.52 14.29 -3.01
CA GLU A 145 2.15 13.13 -3.81
C GLU A 145 1.82 11.94 -2.91
N LEU A 146 0.59 11.43 -3.04
CA LEU A 146 0.15 10.22 -2.38
C LEU A 146 0.44 9.05 -3.31
N GLN A 147 1.22 8.07 -2.85
CA GLN A 147 1.56 6.88 -3.62
C GLN A 147 1.01 5.62 -2.93
N ALA A 148 0.09 4.92 -3.60
CA ALA A 148 -0.40 3.61 -3.19
C ALA A 148 0.47 2.52 -3.84
N VAL A 149 1.23 1.78 -3.04
CA VAL A 149 2.12 0.71 -3.53
C VAL A 149 1.30 -0.49 -3.96
N LEU A 150 1.50 -0.97 -5.19
CA LEU A 150 0.73 -2.06 -5.78
C LEU A 150 1.24 -3.44 -5.37
N HIS A 151 0.34 -4.40 -5.10
CA HIS A 151 0.69 -5.76 -4.69
C HIS A 151 1.30 -6.62 -5.81
N LYS A 152 1.09 -6.23 -7.08
CA LYS A 152 1.57 -6.97 -8.28
C LYS A 152 1.28 -8.47 -8.23
N TRP A 153 0.03 -8.81 -7.95
CA TRP A 153 -0.40 -10.20 -7.79
C TRP A 153 -0.05 -11.03 -9.03
N GLU A 154 -0.28 -10.48 -10.21
CA GLU A 154 -0.04 -11.11 -11.51
C GLU A 154 1.45 -11.38 -11.76
N THR A 155 2.33 -10.45 -11.41
CA THR A 155 3.78 -10.64 -11.52
C THR A 155 4.25 -11.76 -10.59
N ARG A 156 3.74 -11.78 -9.35
CA ARG A 156 4.03 -12.85 -8.38
C ARG A 156 3.52 -14.19 -8.89
N PHE A 157 2.27 -14.23 -9.36
CA PHE A 157 1.66 -15.42 -9.93
C PHE A 157 2.46 -15.97 -11.10
N ALA A 158 2.82 -15.14 -12.08
CA ALA A 158 3.65 -15.53 -13.21
C ALA A 158 4.99 -16.15 -12.76
N ARG A 159 5.69 -15.50 -11.82
CA ARG A 159 6.97 -15.96 -11.28
C ARG A 159 6.84 -17.32 -10.61
N HIS A 160 5.79 -17.54 -9.83
CA HIS A 160 5.60 -18.80 -9.10
C HIS A 160 5.13 -19.93 -10.02
N VAL A 161 4.31 -19.65 -11.04
CA VAL A 161 3.99 -20.62 -12.10
C VAL A 161 5.26 -21.06 -12.82
N GLU A 162 6.12 -20.13 -13.24
CA GLU A 162 7.38 -20.45 -13.92
C GLU A 162 8.32 -21.26 -13.03
N ARG A 163 8.43 -20.90 -11.75
CA ARG A 163 9.30 -21.61 -10.80
C ARG A 163 8.88 -23.08 -10.60
N VAL A 164 7.57 -23.35 -10.55
CA VAL A 164 7.05 -24.70 -10.23
C VAL A 164 6.86 -25.55 -11.50
N LEU A 165 6.38 -24.95 -12.59
CA LEU A 165 5.97 -25.67 -13.82
C LEU A 165 6.82 -25.34 -15.06
N GLY A 166 7.72 -24.36 -14.95
CA GLY A 166 8.58 -23.90 -16.04
C GLY A 166 7.95 -22.84 -16.94
N LEU A 167 8.77 -22.28 -17.82
CA LEU A 167 8.44 -21.13 -18.67
C LEU A 167 7.21 -21.38 -19.57
N LYS A 168 7.11 -22.57 -20.19
CA LYS A 168 5.98 -22.90 -21.08
C LYS A 168 4.62 -22.85 -20.37
N ALA A 169 4.58 -23.32 -19.12
CA ALA A 169 3.36 -23.27 -18.33
C ALA A 169 3.01 -21.83 -17.96
N ARG A 170 4.01 -21.00 -17.61
CA ARG A 170 3.80 -19.56 -17.39
C ARG A 170 3.23 -18.89 -18.63
N GLU A 171 3.79 -19.12 -19.81
CA GLU A 171 3.28 -18.53 -21.06
C GLU A 171 1.82 -18.94 -21.33
N ALA A 172 1.46 -20.20 -21.07
CA ALA A 172 0.09 -20.68 -21.24
C ALA A 172 -0.88 -20.04 -20.23
N VAL A 173 -0.49 -19.99 -18.95
CA VAL A 173 -1.33 -19.47 -17.86
C VAL A 173 -1.47 -17.95 -17.93
N MET A 174 -0.39 -17.24 -18.27
CA MET A 174 -0.37 -15.77 -18.38
C MET A 174 -0.86 -15.26 -19.74
N LYS A 175 -1.38 -16.13 -20.59
CA LYS A 175 -1.90 -15.75 -21.90
C LYS A 175 -2.93 -14.61 -21.77
N ASP A 176 -2.78 -13.61 -22.62
CA ASP A 176 -3.62 -12.41 -22.70
C ASP A 176 -3.62 -11.53 -21.43
N SER A 177 -2.70 -11.73 -20.47
CA SER A 177 -2.66 -10.94 -19.23
C SER A 177 -2.33 -9.48 -19.49
N ASP A 178 -1.47 -9.20 -20.46
CA ASP A 178 -1.07 -7.87 -20.91
C ASP A 178 -2.22 -7.10 -21.60
N LEU A 179 -3.29 -7.79 -22.00
CA LEU A 179 -4.49 -7.21 -22.59
C LEU A 179 -5.63 -7.08 -21.59
N LEU A 180 -5.82 -8.08 -20.73
CA LEU A 180 -7.02 -8.22 -19.89
C LEU A 180 -6.76 -7.95 -18.40
N TYR A 181 -5.50 -7.91 -17.97
CA TYR A 181 -5.10 -7.68 -16.58
C TYR A 181 -4.13 -6.49 -16.48
N THR A 182 -4.58 -5.34 -16.97
CA THR A 182 -3.88 -4.05 -16.85
C THR A 182 -4.52 -3.19 -15.77
N ILE A 183 -3.98 -2.01 -15.50
CA ILE A 183 -4.59 -1.06 -14.56
C ILE A 183 -5.89 -0.51 -15.14
N GLU A 184 -5.95 -0.33 -16.45
CA GLU A 184 -7.07 0.22 -17.19
C GLU A 184 -8.16 -0.83 -17.46
N SER A 185 -7.83 -2.12 -17.34
CA SER A 185 -8.78 -3.22 -17.55
C SER A 185 -9.97 -3.13 -16.60
N THR A 186 -11.15 -3.45 -17.13
CA THR A 186 -12.37 -3.47 -16.32
C THR A 186 -12.37 -4.67 -15.36
N ALA A 187 -13.20 -4.61 -14.31
CA ALA A 187 -13.43 -5.76 -13.43
C ALA A 187 -13.86 -7.01 -14.22
N HIS A 188 -14.63 -6.86 -15.30
CA HIS A 188 -15.05 -7.97 -16.14
C HIS A 188 -13.88 -8.60 -16.90
N ASP A 189 -13.01 -7.79 -17.49
CA ASP A 189 -11.84 -8.28 -18.23
C ASP A 189 -10.86 -9.01 -17.30
N LYS A 190 -10.62 -8.45 -16.11
CA LYS A 190 -9.79 -9.09 -15.08
C LYS A 190 -10.39 -10.41 -14.61
N ALA A 191 -11.69 -10.47 -14.38
CA ALA A 191 -12.38 -11.70 -13.99
C ALA A 191 -12.34 -12.76 -15.10
N LYS A 192 -12.49 -12.34 -16.36
CA LYS A 192 -12.39 -13.23 -17.53
C LYS A 192 -10.99 -13.84 -17.63
N TRP A 193 -9.95 -13.01 -17.53
CA TRP A 193 -8.58 -13.50 -17.55
C TRP A 193 -8.29 -14.41 -16.36
N LEU A 194 -8.63 -13.98 -15.14
CA LEU A 194 -8.36 -14.75 -13.93
C LEU A 194 -9.01 -16.13 -14.01
N LYS A 195 -10.26 -16.22 -14.48
CA LYS A 195 -10.94 -17.49 -14.70
C LYS A 195 -10.15 -18.38 -15.67
N ALA A 196 -9.79 -17.86 -16.84
CA ALA A 196 -9.06 -18.62 -17.85
C ALA A 196 -7.67 -19.07 -17.35
N ALA A 197 -6.97 -18.21 -16.62
CA ALA A 197 -5.68 -18.51 -16.01
C ALA A 197 -5.80 -19.63 -14.96
N MET A 198 -6.83 -19.59 -14.11
CA MET A 198 -7.08 -20.65 -13.11
C MET A 198 -7.48 -21.98 -13.76
N GLU A 199 -8.37 -21.97 -14.76
CA GLU A 199 -8.74 -23.19 -15.50
C GLU A 199 -7.53 -23.82 -16.20
N THR A 200 -6.64 -22.98 -16.76
CA THR A 200 -5.39 -23.45 -17.38
C THR A 200 -4.45 -24.03 -16.32
N LEU A 201 -4.31 -23.37 -15.17
CA LEU A 201 -3.49 -23.84 -14.06
C LEU A 201 -3.99 -25.19 -13.52
N ASP A 202 -5.29 -25.34 -13.33
CA ASP A 202 -5.92 -26.59 -12.86
C ASP A 202 -5.65 -27.76 -13.81
N GLY A 203 -5.58 -27.52 -15.12
CA GLY A 203 -5.22 -28.54 -16.11
C GLY A 203 -3.73 -28.93 -16.13
N LEU A 204 -2.87 -28.13 -15.49
CA LEU A 204 -1.40 -28.30 -15.51
C LEU A 204 -0.81 -28.71 -14.15
N THR A 205 -1.61 -28.73 -13.08
CA THR A 205 -1.12 -28.90 -11.70
C THR A 205 -1.83 -30.02 -10.96
N ASP A 206 -1.12 -30.64 -10.02
CA ASP A 206 -1.75 -31.30 -8.88
C ASP A 206 -2.00 -30.30 -7.72
N GLU A 207 -2.62 -30.78 -6.64
CA GLU A 207 -2.97 -29.92 -5.49
C GLU A 207 -1.75 -29.38 -4.73
N GLU A 208 -0.64 -30.12 -4.68
CA GLU A 208 0.59 -29.67 -4.00
C GLU A 208 1.26 -28.54 -4.78
N GLN A 209 1.40 -28.72 -6.09
CA GLN A 209 1.93 -27.69 -7.00
C GLN A 209 1.05 -26.45 -7.01
N LYS A 210 -0.26 -26.62 -7.08
CA LYS A 210 -1.22 -25.50 -7.05
C LYS A 210 -1.13 -24.72 -5.74
N PHE A 211 -1.07 -25.42 -4.60
CA PHE A 211 -0.85 -24.81 -3.31
C PHE A 211 0.46 -24.02 -3.28
N GLU A 212 1.55 -24.62 -3.77
CA GLU A 212 2.87 -23.99 -3.78
C GLU A 212 2.89 -22.70 -4.63
N ILE A 213 2.17 -22.69 -5.76
CA ILE A 213 2.05 -21.51 -6.63
C ILE A 213 1.20 -20.42 -5.95
N LEU A 214 -0.02 -20.76 -5.52
CA LEU A 214 -1.01 -19.76 -5.08
C LEU A 214 -0.70 -19.20 -3.68
N SER A 215 -0.16 -20.03 -2.77
CA SER A 215 0.20 -19.58 -1.41
C SER A 215 1.24 -18.46 -1.41
N CYS A 216 2.10 -18.43 -2.44
CA CYS A 216 3.14 -17.42 -2.60
C CYS A 216 2.64 -16.13 -3.27
N CYS A 217 1.39 -16.09 -3.73
CA CYS A 217 0.76 -14.91 -4.34
C CYS A 217 -0.05 -14.08 -3.35
N ALA A 218 -0.22 -14.57 -2.12
CA ALA A 218 -0.96 -13.92 -1.05
C ALA A 218 -0.40 -12.53 -0.70
N HIS A 219 -1.20 -11.73 0.00
CA HIS A 219 -0.83 -10.39 0.46
C HIS A 219 0.50 -10.43 1.23
N GLU A 220 1.40 -9.51 0.93
CA GLU A 220 2.62 -9.32 1.70
C GLU A 220 2.30 -8.61 3.03
N PHE A 221 2.62 -9.26 4.14
CA PHE A 221 2.68 -8.61 5.43
C PHE A 221 4.08 -8.03 5.64
N SER A 222 4.17 -6.90 6.32
CA SER A 222 5.47 -6.31 6.60
C SER A 222 6.37 -7.20 7.43
N ASP A 223 7.67 -7.10 7.21
CA ASP A 223 8.67 -7.85 7.96
C ASP A 223 8.56 -7.59 9.46
N ARG A 224 8.19 -6.37 9.84
CA ARG A 224 7.94 -5.99 11.23
C ARG A 224 6.76 -6.75 11.83
N ARG A 225 5.66 -6.91 11.09
CA ARG A 225 4.50 -7.70 11.52
C ARG A 225 4.83 -9.18 11.55
N THR A 226 5.51 -9.69 10.52
CA THR A 226 5.96 -11.09 10.43
C THR A 226 6.93 -11.45 11.55
N ALA A 227 7.84 -10.54 11.94
CA ALA A 227 8.76 -10.75 13.05
C ALA A 227 8.03 -10.94 14.39
N LYS A 228 6.92 -10.23 14.62
CA LYS A 228 6.06 -10.43 15.80
C LYS A 228 5.42 -11.80 15.81
N LEU A 229 4.84 -12.24 14.69
CA LEU A 229 4.27 -13.58 14.58
C LEU A 229 5.33 -14.66 14.82
N ARG A 230 6.52 -14.49 14.25
CA ARG A 230 7.65 -15.40 14.48
C ARG A 230 8.06 -15.43 15.95
N ALA A 231 8.04 -14.31 16.65
CA ALA A 231 8.32 -14.27 18.08
C ALA A 231 7.27 -15.05 18.89
N VAL A 232 5.97 -14.85 18.61
CA VAL A 232 4.87 -15.62 19.23
C VAL A 232 5.05 -17.12 18.99
N TYR A 233 5.35 -17.51 17.75
CA TYR A 233 5.59 -18.92 17.42
C TYR A 233 6.79 -19.49 18.18
N LYS A 234 7.90 -18.77 18.23
CA LYS A 234 9.12 -19.21 18.93
C LYS A 234 8.90 -19.36 20.44
N GLU A 235 8.09 -18.49 21.03
CA GLU A 235 7.76 -18.55 22.45
C GLU A 235 6.80 -19.70 22.78
N ALA A 236 5.75 -19.88 21.98
CA ALA A 236 4.70 -20.87 22.26
C ALA A 236 4.96 -22.27 21.68
N GLY A 237 5.83 -22.37 20.67
CA GLY A 237 6.16 -23.62 19.97
C GLY A 237 5.01 -24.24 19.16
N ASN A 238 3.92 -23.50 18.90
CA ASN A 238 2.77 -24.02 18.17
C ASN A 238 2.06 -22.93 17.34
N ILE A 239 1.37 -23.37 16.28
CA ILE A 239 0.69 -22.48 15.32
C ILE A 239 -0.62 -21.90 15.89
N GLU A 240 -1.31 -22.60 16.79
CA GLU A 240 -2.57 -22.15 17.40
C GLU A 240 -2.40 -20.84 18.18
N ALA A 241 -1.27 -20.67 18.88
CA ALA A 241 -0.94 -19.42 19.55
C ALA A 241 -0.80 -18.25 18.57
N VAL A 242 -0.21 -18.50 17.40
CA VAL A 242 -0.08 -17.49 16.33
C VAL A 242 -1.46 -17.12 15.77
N ILE A 243 -2.29 -18.12 15.48
CA ILE A 243 -3.67 -17.91 14.99
C ILE A 243 -4.49 -17.12 16.00
N LYS A 244 -4.41 -17.48 17.29
CA LYS A 244 -5.08 -16.74 18.37
C LYS A 244 -4.61 -15.28 18.42
N PHE A 245 -3.30 -15.04 18.38
CA PHE A 245 -2.73 -13.70 18.34
C PHE A 245 -3.24 -12.88 17.14
N MET A 246 -3.33 -13.50 15.96
CA MET A 246 -3.88 -12.87 14.76
C MET A 246 -5.37 -12.51 14.93
N HIS A 247 -6.16 -13.33 15.63
CA HIS A 247 -7.58 -13.04 15.89
C HIS A 247 -7.79 -11.89 16.89
N GLU A 248 -6.84 -11.63 17.78
CA GLU A 248 -6.89 -10.49 18.70
C GLU A 248 -6.56 -9.16 18.02
N ASP A 249 -5.94 -9.21 16.84
CA ASP A 249 -5.61 -8.05 16.03
C ASP A 249 -6.75 -7.70 15.05
N PRO A 250 -7.48 -6.59 15.27
CA PRO A 250 -8.61 -6.20 14.42
C PRO A 250 -8.18 -5.87 12.98
N ASP A 251 -6.91 -5.51 12.77
CA ASP A 251 -6.36 -5.18 11.45
C ASP A 251 -5.84 -6.43 10.71
N TRP A 252 -6.12 -7.64 11.20
CA TRP A 252 -5.69 -8.88 10.55
C TRP A 252 -6.70 -9.42 9.52
N TYR A 253 -7.97 -9.51 9.90
CA TYR A 253 -9.00 -10.17 9.08
C TYR A 253 -10.14 -9.23 8.65
N ASP A 254 -10.26 -8.05 9.25
CA ASP A 254 -11.48 -7.26 9.15
C ASP A 254 -11.23 -5.87 8.54
N TRP A 255 -10.77 -5.85 7.29
CA TRP A 255 -10.77 -4.62 6.49
C TRP A 255 -12.18 -4.02 6.39
N LYS A 256 -13.25 -4.83 6.53
CA LYS A 256 -14.65 -4.37 6.53
C LYS A 256 -15.02 -3.62 7.82
N ARG A 257 -14.57 -4.01 9.02
CA ARG A 257 -14.74 -3.25 10.26
C ARG A 257 -13.78 -2.07 10.35
N ALA A 258 -12.53 -2.22 9.90
CA ALA A 258 -11.58 -1.12 9.85
C ALA A 258 -12.12 -0.01 8.94
N TYR A 259 -12.61 -0.34 7.74
CA TYR A 259 -13.23 0.63 6.83
C TYR A 259 -14.58 1.17 7.33
N ARG A 260 -15.45 0.32 7.92
CA ARG A 260 -16.72 0.80 8.53
C ARG A 260 -16.50 1.73 9.70
N ARG A 261 -15.50 1.50 10.56
CA ARG A 261 -15.12 2.46 11.62
C ARG A 261 -14.51 3.73 11.04
N ARG A 262 -13.72 3.63 9.96
CA ARG A 262 -13.14 4.77 9.22
C ARG A 262 -14.18 5.57 8.42
N SER A 263 -15.36 5.00 8.15
CA SER A 263 -16.48 5.66 7.44
C SER A 263 -17.62 6.07 8.40
N ALA A 264 -17.50 5.80 9.70
CA ALA A 264 -18.55 6.01 10.70
C ALA A 264 -18.59 7.46 11.23
N THR A 265 -18.43 8.45 10.36
CA THR A 265 -18.97 9.81 10.55
C THR A 265 -20.11 10.11 9.58
N ALA A 266 -20.58 9.12 8.80
CA ALA A 266 -21.76 9.26 7.97
C ALA A 266 -23.03 8.94 8.77
N GLU A 267 -23.78 9.97 9.16
CA GLU A 267 -25.17 9.81 9.64
C GLU A 267 -26.13 9.67 8.45
N LEU A 268 -27.18 8.89 8.65
CA LEU A 268 -28.26 8.73 7.68
C LEU A 268 -29.13 10.00 7.71
N VAL A 269 -29.05 10.82 6.65
CA VAL A 269 -29.71 12.14 6.62
C VAL A 269 -31.17 12.04 6.15
N GLY A 270 -31.54 10.95 5.48
CA GLY A 270 -32.94 10.65 5.12
C GLY A 270 -33.08 9.81 3.86
N THR A 271 -34.34 9.51 3.53
CA THR A 271 -34.77 8.85 2.29
C THR A 271 -35.66 9.78 1.48
N ASP A 272 -35.45 9.86 0.17
CA ASP A 272 -36.40 10.57 -0.70
C ASP A 272 -37.68 9.75 -0.96
N SER A 273 -38.63 10.35 -1.67
CA SER A 273 -39.91 9.75 -2.05
C SER A 273 -39.80 8.52 -2.96
N THR A 274 -38.59 8.19 -3.44
CA THR A 274 -38.30 6.98 -4.22
C THR A 274 -37.66 5.87 -3.38
N GLY A 275 -37.39 6.11 -2.09
CA GLY A 275 -36.75 5.17 -1.18
C GLY A 275 -35.21 5.18 -1.27
N LYS A 276 -34.62 6.16 -1.96
CA LYS A 276 -33.17 6.27 -2.07
C LYS A 276 -32.60 6.93 -0.82
N VAL A 277 -31.64 6.26 -0.17
CA VAL A 277 -30.99 6.70 1.08
C VAL A 277 -29.80 7.59 0.74
N TYR A 278 -29.67 8.73 1.42
CA TYR A 278 -28.55 9.66 1.28
C TYR A 278 -27.70 9.70 2.55
N TRP A 279 -26.38 9.66 2.36
CA TRP A 279 -25.37 9.78 3.40
C TRP A 279 -24.58 11.06 3.19
N VAL A 280 -24.36 11.82 4.26
CA VAL A 280 -23.47 13.00 4.24
C VAL A 280 -22.25 12.65 5.09
N ASN A 281 -21.05 12.84 4.55
CA ASN A 281 -19.82 12.76 5.34
C ASN A 281 -19.63 14.11 6.03
N GLN A 282 -19.51 14.13 7.36
CA GLN A 282 -18.89 15.24 8.07
C GLN A 282 -17.38 15.20 7.85
#